data_AF-A0A2J7QK02-F1
#
_entry.id   AF-A0A2J7QK02-F1
#
_cell.length_a   1.000
_cell.length_b   1.000
_cell.length_c   1.000
_cell.angle_alpha   90.00
_cell.angle_beta   90.00
_cell.angle_gamma   90.00
#
_symmetry.space_group_name_H-M   'P 1'
#
loop_
_entity.id
_entity.type
_entity.pdbx_description
1 polymer ?
#
loop_
_entity_poly.entity_id
_entity_poly.type
_entity_poly.pdbx_seq_one_letter_code
_entity_poly.pdbx_strand_id
1 'polypeptide(L)' 'FFSDEVWFHLQGYINTHNNHYWSSQNPHLTQKVLLHPAKVGVGCAVSGRIVLSVFFTEKINCERCLHTFSTPPVVFEL' A
#
# COMPACT_ATOMS: atom_id res chain seq x y z
N PHE A 1 12.34 -5.23 16.12
CA PHE A 1 11.53 -4.51 15.13
C PHE A 1 10.98 -5.51 14.15
N PHE A 2 9.69 -5.41 13.80
CA PHE A 2 9.08 -6.08 12.66
C PHE A 2 9.03 -5.09 11.50
N SER A 3 9.31 -5.51 10.28
CA SER A 3 9.25 -4.61 9.13
C SER A 3 8.54 -5.26 7.95
N ASP A 4 7.80 -4.46 7.20
CA ASP A 4 7.16 -4.90 5.97
C ASP A 4 6.97 -3.74 4.99
N GLU A 5 6.67 -4.09 3.75
CA GLU A 5 6.34 -3.17 2.66
C GLU A 5 4.87 -3.34 2.23
N VAL A 6 4.15 -2.23 2.07
CA VAL A 6 2.77 -2.25 1.57
C VAL A 6 2.52 -1.14 0.57
N TRP A 7 1.61 -1.39 -0.38
CA TRP A 7 1.19 -0.42 -1.40
C TRP A 7 -0.24 0.07 -1.13
N PHE A 8 -0.41 1.39 -1.07
CA PHE A 8 -1.70 2.05 -0.97
C PHE A 8 -2.10 2.65 -2.32
N HIS A 9 -3.26 2.25 -2.84
CA HIS A 9 -3.84 2.82 -4.06
C HIS A 9 -4.66 4.08 -3.73
N LEU A 10 -4.31 5.21 -4.35
CA LEU A 10 -4.92 6.51 -4.05
C LEU A 10 -6.32 6.70 -4.64
N GLN A 11 -6.76 5.77 -5.49
CA GLN A 11 -8.11 5.80 -6.08
C GLN A 11 -9.22 5.27 -5.16
N GLY A 12 -8.91 4.92 -3.90
CA GLY A 12 -9.86 4.22 -3.04
C GLY A 12 -10.22 2.84 -3.58
N TYR A 13 -9.36 2.28 -4.43
CA TYR A 13 -9.54 0.94 -5.00
C TYR A 13 -9.41 -0.09 -3.87
N ILE A 14 -10.54 -0.60 -3.42
CA ILE A 14 -10.61 -1.82 -2.63
C ILE A 14 -10.34 -2.97 -3.60
N ASN A 15 -9.51 -3.93 -3.23
CA ASN A 15 -9.26 -5.10 -4.07
C ASN A 15 -10.58 -5.89 -4.25
N THR A 16 -11.29 -5.63 -5.34
CA THR A 16 -12.64 -6.16 -5.62
C THR A 16 -12.62 -7.58 -6.19
N HIS A 17 -11.46 -8.24 -6.18
CA HIS A 17 -11.32 -9.63 -6.65
C HIS A 17 -12.27 -10.60 -5.92
N ASN A 18 -12.74 -10.22 -4.71
CA ASN A 18 -13.76 -10.93 -3.94
C ASN A 18 -15.02 -10.09 -3.68
N ASN A 19 -15.44 -9.22 -4.60
CA ASN A 19 -16.72 -8.52 -4.43
C ASN A 19 -17.89 -9.49 -4.61
N HIS A 20 -18.62 -9.73 -3.52
CA HIS A 20 -19.86 -10.49 -3.56
C HIS A 20 -21.05 -9.52 -3.67
N TYR A 21 -21.72 -9.54 -4.82
CA TYR A 21 -22.93 -8.75 -5.06
C TYR A 21 -24.15 -9.63 -4.81
N TRP A 22 -24.97 -9.28 -3.83
CA TRP A 22 -26.27 -9.93 -3.62
C TRP A 22 -27.32 -9.22 -4.47
N SER A 23 -27.89 -9.93 -5.43
CA SER A 23 -29.00 -9.46 -6.27
C SER A 23 -29.85 -10.65 -6.69
N SER A 24 -31.16 -10.45 -6.82
CA SER A 24 -32.09 -11.48 -7.32
C SER A 24 -31.94 -11.76 -8.82
N GLN A 25 -31.26 -10.86 -9.56
CA GLN A 25 -30.89 -11.00 -10.97
C GLN A 25 -29.40 -10.70 -11.16
N ASN A 26 -28.74 -11.33 -12.14
CA ASN A 26 -27.34 -11.06 -12.47
C ASN A 26 -27.16 -9.57 -12.77
N PRO A 27 -26.42 -8.81 -11.93
CA PRO A 27 -26.45 -7.36 -12.02
C PRO A 27 -25.62 -6.81 -13.19
N HIS A 28 -24.95 -7.66 -13.99
CA HIS A 28 -24.12 -7.27 -15.15
C HIS A 28 -23.12 -6.14 -14.85
N LEU A 29 -22.69 -6.03 -13.60
CA LEU A 29 -21.82 -4.94 -13.16
C LEU A 29 -20.40 -5.19 -13.66
N THR A 30 -19.99 -4.42 -14.66
CA THR A 30 -18.60 -4.34 -15.10
C THR A 30 -18.00 -3.05 -14.59
N GLN A 31 -17.20 -3.13 -13.54
CA GLN A 31 -16.46 -1.97 -13.05
C GLN A 31 -15.19 -1.81 -13.88
N LYS A 32 -15.09 -0.72 -14.65
CA LYS A 32 -13.84 -0.35 -15.32
C LYS A 32 -12.89 0.22 -14.27
N VAL A 33 -11.84 -0.53 -13.94
CA VAL A 33 -10.76 -0.10 -13.06
C VAL A 33 -9.62 0.43 -13.93
N LEU A 34 -8.94 1.50 -13.50
CA LEU A 34 -7.73 1.94 -14.20
C LEU A 34 -6.66 0.86 -14.13
N LEU A 35 -6.02 0.58 -15.27
CA LEU A 35 -4.97 -0.44 -15.37
C LEU A 35 -3.73 -0.09 -14.53
N HIS A 36 -3.48 1.21 -14.32
CA HIS A 36 -2.35 1.72 -13.53
C HIS A 36 -2.81 2.83 -12.57
N PRO A 37 -3.47 2.49 -11.46
CA PRO A 37 -3.85 3.47 -10.44
C PRO A 37 -2.61 4.12 -9.85
N ALA A 38 -2.68 5.42 -9.55
CA ALA A 38 -1.68 6.07 -8.71
C ALA A 38 -1.60 5.34 -7.36
N LYS A 39 -0.39 5.00 -6.94
CA LYS A 39 -0.14 4.28 -5.69
C LYS A 39 1.08 4.87 -4.98
N VAL A 40 1.08 4.76 -3.66
CA VAL A 40 2.21 5.09 -2.80
C VAL A 40 2.62 3.83 -2.04
N GLY A 41 3.89 3.53 -2.02
CA GLY A 41 4.46 2.48 -1.21
C GLY A 41 4.91 3.02 0.15
N VAL A 42 4.73 2.20 1.17
CA VAL A 42 5.21 2.45 2.53
C VAL A 42 6.06 1.27 2.96
N GLY A 43 7.26 1.58 3.41
CA GLY A 43 8.11 0.69 4.17
C GLY A 43 7.99 1.09 5.62
N CYS A 44 7.67 0.13 6.48
CA CYS A 44 7.45 0.39 7.89
C CYS A 44 8.27 -0.56 8.76
N ALA A 45 8.85 -0.05 9.84
CA ALA A 45 9.45 -0.83 10.91
C ALA A 45 8.76 -0.49 12.24
N VAL A 46 8.17 -1.51 12.86
CA VAL A 46 7.37 -1.41 14.09
C VAL A 46 8.10 -2.10 15.24
N SER A 47 8.06 -1.47 16.41
CA SER A 47 8.40 -2.05 17.70
C SER A 47 7.21 -1.86 18.67
N GLY A 48 7.31 -2.37 19.90
CA GLY A 48 6.26 -2.19 20.91
C GLY A 48 6.08 -0.75 21.42
N ARG A 49 6.82 0.23 20.87
CA ARG A 49 6.77 1.64 21.30
C ARG A 49 6.85 2.62 20.14
N ILE A 50 7.48 2.23 19.03
CA ILE A 50 7.82 3.14 17.93
C ILE A 50 7.45 2.51 16.60
N VAL A 51 6.89 3.32 15.72
CA VAL A 51 6.66 3.06 14.30
C VAL A 51 7.56 4.01 13.48
N LEU A 52 8.41 3.45 12.63
CA LEU A 52 9.24 4.18 11.68
C LEU A 52 8.72 3.93 10.26
N SER A 53 8.42 4.98 9.52
CA SER A 53 7.81 4.86 8.19
C SER A 53 8.56 5.68 7.14
N VAL A 54 8.76 5.10 5.95
CA VAL A 54 9.31 5.76 4.77
C VAL A 54 8.34 5.59 3.61
N PHE A 55 8.11 6.67 2.86
CA PHE A 55 7.20 6.71 1.70
C PHE A 55 7.99 6.73 0.40
N PHE A 56 7.50 6.03 -0.62
CA PHE A 56 8.09 6.01 -1.96
C PHE A 56 7.02 5.80 -3.03
N THR A 57 7.31 6.24 -4.25
CA THR A 57 6.37 6.17 -5.39
C THR A 57 6.70 5.04 -6.37
N GLU A 58 7.96 4.61 -6.39
CA GLU A 58 8.47 3.59 -7.29
C GLU A 58 8.87 2.32 -6.53
N LYS A 59 8.89 1.17 -7.22
CA LYS A 59 9.30 -0.10 -6.58
C LYS A 59 10.69 0.02 -5.96
N ILE A 60 10.81 -0.44 -4.72
CA ILE A 60 12.12 -0.64 -4.10
C ILE A 60 12.74 -1.89 -4.73
N ASN A 61 13.95 -1.74 -5.26
CA ASN A 61 14.81 -2.84 -5.66
C ASN A 61 16.00 -2.93 -4.69
N CYS A 62 16.83 -3.96 -4.82
CA CYS A 62 17.97 -4.17 -3.93
C CYS A 62 18.93 -2.97 -3.88
N GLU A 63 19.12 -2.28 -5.01
CA GLU A 63 20.02 -1.12 -5.11
C GLU A 63 19.47 0.11 -4.40
N ARG A 64 18.16 0.33 -4.49
CA ARG A 64 17.49 1.50 -3.93
C ARG A 64 17.09 1.33 -2.47
N CYS A 65 17.05 0.09 -1.98
CA CYS A 65 16.72 -0.25 -0.60
C CYS A 65 17.49 0.64 0.40
N LEU A 66 18.81 0.65 0.31
CA LEU A 66 19.65 1.44 1.23
C LEU A 66 19.38 2.94 1.13
N HIS A 67 19.20 3.46 -0.09
CA HIS A 67 18.94 4.88 -0.30
C HIS A 67 17.58 5.30 0.26
N THR A 68 16.55 4.48 0.07
CA THR A 68 15.21 4.72 0.59
C THR A 68 15.20 4.69 2.12
N PHE A 69 15.81 3.68 2.74
CA PHE A 69 15.86 3.60 4.22
C PHE A 69 16.87 4.54 4.88
N SER A 70 17.75 5.18 4.09
CA SER A 70 18.59 6.28 4.57
C SER A 70 17.85 7.62 4.62
N THR A 71 16.69 7.74 3.96
CA THR A 71 15.86 8.93 4.12
C THR A 71 15.32 9.02 5.55
N PRO A 72 15.25 10.23 6.14
CA PRO A 72 14.79 10.39 7.51
C PRO A 72 13.35 9.84 7.64
N PRO A 73 13.12 8.82 8.47
CA PRO A 73 11.81 8.20 8.60
C PRO A 73 10.87 9.13 9.36
N VAL A 74 9.57 9.01 9.07
CA VAL A 74 8.53 9.54 9.93
C VAL A 74 8.43 8.65 11.16
N VAL A 75 8.54 9.24 12.35
CA VAL A 75 8.53 8.53 13.63
C VAL A 75 7.20 8.76 14.33
N PHE A 76 6.55 7.68 14.76
CA PHE A 76 5.36 7.73 15.60
C PHE A 76 5.58 6.91 16.87
N GLU A 77 5.23 7.47 18.02
CA GLU A 77 5.23 6.77 19.31
C GLU A 77 3.85 6.13 19.54
N LEU A 78 3.85 4.90 20.08
CA LEU A 78 2.66 4.09 20.40
C LEU A 78 2.35 4.09 21.90
#